data_AF-A0A2M7ZLW1-F1
#
_entry.id   AF-A0A2M7ZLW1-F1
#
_cell.length_a   1.000
_cell.length_b   1.000
_cell.length_c   1.000
_cell.angle_alpha   90.00
_cell.angle_beta   90.00
_cell.angle_gamma   90.00
#
_symmetry.space_group_name_H-M   'P 1'
#
loop_
_entity.id
_entity.type
_entity.pdbx_description
1 polymer ?
#
loop_
_entity_poly.entity_id
_entity_poly.type
_entity_poly.pdbx_seq_one_letter_code
_entity_poly.pdbx_strand_id
1 'polypeptide(L)' 'MGFIQTTTENSNAVKGLLKDLIKRNFKYTQRILTLLDGSKGLRKAVDETFGKYALVQRCYR' A
#
# COMPACT_ATOMS: atom_id res chain seq x y z
N MET A 1 -6.86 4.37 13.28
CA MET A 1 -7.44 4.28 11.92
C MET A 1 -7.05 5.55 11.18
N GLY A 2 -6.47 5.44 9.98
CA GLY A 2 -6.04 6.59 9.16
C GLY A 2 -6.70 6.52 7.79
N PHE A 3 -7.12 7.67 7.24
CA PHE A 3 -7.79 7.79 5.95
C PHE A 3 -7.13 8.92 5.17
N ILE A 4 -6.85 8.70 3.88
CA ILE A 4 -6.32 9.73 2.99
C ILE A 4 -7.14 9.72 1.71
N GLN A 5 -7.71 10.87 1.37
CA GLN A 5 -8.39 11.10 0.10
C GLN A 5 -7.50 12.00 -0.75
N THR A 6 -7.14 11.53 -1.94
CA THR A 6 -6.19 12.22 -2.83
C THR A 6 -6.68 12.07 -4.26
N THR A 7 -6.80 13.19 -4.98
CA THR A 7 -7.37 13.27 -6.34
C THR A 7 -6.37 12.91 -7.44
N THR A 8 -5.07 12.87 -7.13
CA THR A 8 -4.02 12.52 -8.10
C THR A 8 -3.41 11.18 -7.73
N GLU A 9 -3.04 10.40 -8.76
CA GLU A 9 -2.33 9.11 -8.72
C GLU A 9 -0.92 9.20 -8.09
N ASN A 10 -0.77 9.98 -7.04
CA ASN A 10 0.52 10.23 -6.42
C ASN A 10 0.84 9.05 -5.51
N SER A 11 1.64 8.13 -6.05
CA SER A 11 2.22 7.02 -5.30
C SER A 11 2.87 7.49 -3.99
N ASN A 12 3.32 8.75 -3.90
CA ASN A 12 3.87 9.33 -2.68
C ASN A 12 2.86 9.49 -1.54
N ALA A 13 1.60 9.85 -1.83
CA ALA A 13 0.57 10.00 -0.79
C ALA A 13 0.24 8.65 -0.16
N VAL A 14 0.09 7.62 -1.01
CA VAL A 14 -0.14 6.23 -0.58
C VAL A 14 1.07 5.71 0.21
N LYS A 15 2.30 5.92 -0.28
CA LYS A 15 3.52 5.58 0.48
C LYS A 15 3.55 6.27 1.84
N GLY A 16 3.15 7.52 1.92
CA GLY A 16 3.06 8.28 3.17
C GLY A 16 2.16 7.58 4.18
N LEU A 17 0.97 7.16 3.76
CA LEU A 17 0.04 6.38 4.59
C LEU A 17 0.68 5.07 5.07
N LEU A 18 1.25 4.30 4.15
CA LEU A 18 1.82 2.99 4.47
C LEU A 18 3.01 3.11 5.43
N LYS A 19 3.85 4.14 5.26
CA LYS A 19 4.93 4.46 6.20
C LYS A 19 4.39 4.88 7.57
N ASP A 20 3.29 5.63 7.62
CA ASP A 20 2.66 6.01 8.89
C ASP A 20 2.11 4.80 9.65
N LEU A 21 1.54 3.81 8.94
CA LEU A 21 1.14 2.54 9.54
C LEU A 21 2.35 1.81 10.15
N ILE A 22 3.46 1.73 9.43
CA ILE A 22 4.70 1.11 9.94
C ILE A 22 5.21 1.85 11.19
N LYS A 23 5.20 3.19 11.19
CA LYS A 23 5.58 4.01 12.36
C LYS A 23 4.70 3.73 13.56
N ARG A 24 3.42 3.41 13.35
CA ARG A 24 2.47 2.96 14.40
C ARG A 24 2.62 1.49 14.77
N ASN A 25 3.78 0.91 14.49
CA ASN A 25 4.17 -0.46 14.83
C ASN A 25 3.41 -1.56 14.04
N PHE A 26 2.90 -1.24 12.84
CA PHE A 26 2.36 -2.25 11.94
C PHE A 26 3.47 -3.21 11.48
N LYS A 27 3.35 -4.49 11.84
CA LYS A 27 4.30 -5.54 11.47
C LYS A 27 3.84 -6.24 10.19
N TYR A 28 4.69 -6.24 9.17
CA TYR A 28 4.42 -6.87 7.87
C TYR A 28 5.42 -7.99 7.52
N THR A 29 6.29 -8.39 8.47
CA THR A 29 7.37 -9.35 8.27
C THR A 29 6.89 -10.78 7.98
N GLN A 30 5.64 -11.12 8.30
CA GLN A 30 5.03 -12.42 8.02
C GLN A 30 4.34 -12.49 6.65
N ARG A 31 4.60 -11.52 5.77
CA ARG A 31 3.85 -11.24 4.54
C ARG A 31 2.46 -10.65 4.81
N ILE A 32 2.01 -9.81 3.89
CA ILE A 32 0.71 -9.17 3.91
C ILE A 32 0.05 -9.34 2.54
N LEU A 33 -1.26 -9.58 2.53
CA LEU A 33 -2.07 -9.56 1.32
C LEU A 33 -2.56 -8.13 1.10
N THR A 34 -2.29 -7.59 -0.09
CA THR A 34 -2.74 -6.25 -0.48
C THR A 34 -3.70 -6.36 -1.66
N LEU A 35 -4.96 -5.99 -1.42
CA LEU A 35 -6.01 -5.95 -2.44
C LEU A 35 -6.05 -4.57 -3.09
N LEU A 36 -5.82 -4.50 -4.40
CA LEU A 36 -5.81 -3.23 -5.15
C LEU A 36 -6.85 -3.24 -6.27
N ASP A 37 -7.51 -2.11 -6.48
CA ASP A 37 -8.53 -1.95 -7.54
C ASP A 37 -7.94 -1.82 -8.96
N GLY A 38 -6.67 -1.42 -9.09
CA GLY A 38 -5.95 -1.56 -10.36
C GLY A 38 -5.04 -0.42 -10.80
N SER A 39 -4.77 0.59 -9.96
CA SER A 39 -3.86 1.66 -10.37
C SER A 39 -2.38 1.23 -10.28
N LYS A 40 -1.60 1.60 -11.31
CA LYS A 40 -0.13 1.37 -11.34
C LYS A 40 0.55 2.07 -10.17
N GLY A 41 0.05 3.23 -9.76
CA GLY A 41 0.57 3.99 -8.63
C GLY A 41 0.38 3.31 -7.28
N LEU A 42 -0.78 2.69 -7.04
CA LEU A 42 -1.01 1.90 -5.82
C LEU A 42 -0.08 0.70 -5.77
N ARG A 43 0.05 -0.04 -6.88
CA ARG A 43 0.96 -1.19 -6.96
C ARG A 43 2.38 -0.78 -6.64
N LYS A 44 2.87 0.30 -7.28
CA LYS A 44 4.22 0.82 -7.07
C LYS A 44 4.45 1.24 -5.60
N ALA A 45 3.52 1.95 -5.00
CA ALA A 45 3.62 2.37 -3.60
C ALA A 45 3.72 1.19 -2.62
N VAL A 46 2.94 0.13 -2.85
CA VAL A 46 2.93 -1.09 -2.04
C VAL A 46 4.24 -1.86 -2.19
N ASP A 47 4.68 -2.05 -3.44
CA ASP A 47 5.92 -2.76 -3.75
C ASP A 47 7.14 -2.05 -3.14
N GLU A 48 7.22 -0.72 -3.27
CA GLU A 48 8.32 0.06 -2.68
C GLU A 48 8.26 0.16 -1.15
N THR A 49 7.10 -0.06 -0.51
CA THR A 49 6.98 0.04 0.95
C THR A 49 7.18 -1.30 1.66
N PHE A 50 6.62 -2.37 1.10
CA PHE A 50 6.61 -3.69 1.73
C PHE A 50 7.48 -4.72 0.98
N GLY A 51 7.91 -4.41 -0.25
CA GLY A 51 8.79 -5.27 -1.05
C GLY A 51 8.24 -6.68 -1.19
N LYS A 52 9.13 -7.67 -0.99
CA LYS A 52 8.82 -9.11 -1.06
C LYS A 52 7.76 -9.59 -0.06
N TYR A 53 7.39 -8.78 0.92
CA TYR A 53 6.35 -9.13 1.88
C TYR A 53 4.95 -8.80 1.37
N ALA A 54 4.80 -7.98 0.33
CA ALA A 54 3.50 -7.70 -0.26
C ALA A 54 3.11 -8.75 -1.33
N LEU A 55 2.09 -9.53 -1.01
CA LEU A 55 1.32 -10.28 -2.00
C LEU A 55 0.25 -9.35 -2.56
N VAL A 56 0.43 -8.90 -3.79
CA VAL A 56 -0.52 -7.98 -4.42
C VAL A 56 -1.50 -8.74 -5.30
N GLN A 57 -2.77 -8.65 -4.94
CA GLN A 57 -3.88 -9.19 -5.70
C GLN A 57 -4.71 -8.04 -6.25
N ARG A 58 -5.02 -8.08 -7.55
CA ARG A 58 -6.03 -7.18 -8.11
C ARG A 58 -7.42 -7.72 -7.79
N CYS A 59 -8.34 -6.82 -7.47
CA CYS A 59 -9.76 -7.14 -7.45
C CYS A 59 -10.15 -7.52 -8.87
N TYR A 60 -10.36 -8.82 -9.10
CA TYR A 60 -11.05 -9.30 -10.28
C TYR A 60 -12.51 -9.42 -9.87
N ARG A 61 -13.41 -8.94 -10.72
CA ARG A 61 -14.84 -9.14 -10.55
C ARG A 61 -15.19 -10.61 -10.66
#